data_AF-A0A2D9Z6B9-F1
#
_entry.id   AF-A0A2D9Z6B9-F1
#
_cell.length_a   1.000
_cell.length_b   1.000
_cell.length_c   1.000
_cell.angle_alpha   90.00
_cell.angle_beta   90.00
_cell.angle_gamma   90.00
#
_symmetry.space_group_name_H-M   'P 1'
#
loop_
_entity.id
_entity.type
_entity.pdbx_description
1 polymer ?
#
loop_
_entity_poly.entity_id
_entity_poly.type
_entity_poly.pdbx_seq_one_letter_code
_entity_poly.pdbx_strand_id
1 'polypeptide(L)' 'MKLNYFLLRLLAIAGLFGGASVQAQPSVRQPNATFPQVTNLQGQELPEVSVFTAEGKPFSTAKLRGRYTVLVFGCLT' A
#
# COMPACT_ATOMS: atom_id res chain seq x y z
N MET A 1 -34.02 37.38 -11.53
CA MET A 1 -33.71 36.08 -12.17
C MET A 1 -32.30 35.52 -11.85
N LYS A 2 -31.56 36.04 -10.86
CA LYS A 2 -30.20 35.56 -10.50
C LYS A 2 -30.17 34.58 -9.31
N LEU A 3 -31.24 34.53 -8.51
CA LEU A 3 -31.33 33.71 -7.31
C LEU A 3 -31.52 32.22 -7.62
N ASN A 4 -32.33 31.89 -8.63
CA ASN A 4 -32.55 30.49 -9.06
C ASN A 4 -31.30 29.85 -9.65
N TYR A 5 -30.45 30.62 -10.34
CA TYR A 5 -29.20 30.10 -10.93
C TYR A 5 -28.14 29.81 -9.86
N PHE A 6 -28.10 30.62 -8.80
CA PHE A 6 -27.18 30.43 -7.68
C PHE A 6 -27.54 29.17 -6.86
N LEU A 7 -28.84 28.95 -6.63
CA LEU A 7 -29.35 27.76 -5.94
C LEU A 7 -29.09 26.47 -6.75
N LEU A 8 -29.21 26.54 -8.09
CA LEU A 8 -28.91 25.43 -9.00
C LEU A 8 -27.41 25.07 -8.99
N ARG A 9 -26.53 26.06 -8.90
CA ARG A 9 -25.07 25.86 -8.79
C ARG A 9 -24.65 25.24 -7.45
N LEU A 10 -25.29 25.63 -6.35
CA LEU A 10 -25.02 25.08 -5.01
C LEU A 10 -25.40 23.59 -4.90
N LEU A 11 -26.53 23.21 -5.50
CA LEU A 11 -27.02 21.83 -5.50
C LEU A 11 -26.12 20.91 -6.36
N ALA A 12 -25.51 21.44 -7.43
CA ALA A 12 -24.57 20.71 -8.27
C ALA A 12 -23.24 20.38 -7.57
N ILE A 13 -22.80 21.20 -6.60
CA ILE A 13 -21.55 20.96 -5.85
C ILE A 13 -21.76 19.92 -4.74
N ALA A 14 -22.96 19.88 -4.13
CA ALA A 14 -23.30 18.90 -3.09
C ALA A 14 -23.42 17.46 -3.62
N GLY A 15 -23.72 17.27 -4.91
CA GLY A 15 -23.85 15.95 -5.54
C GLY A 15 -22.53 15.21 -5.78
N LEU A 16 -21.38 15.86 -5.60
CA LEU A 16 -20.06 15.25 -5.84
C LEU A 16 -19.40 14.66 -4.58
N PHE A 17 -19.97 14.86 -3.40
CA PHE A 17 -19.53 14.21 -2.16
C PHE A 17 -20.30 12.90 -1.92
N GLY A 18 -20.33 12.04 -2.94
CA GLY A 18 -20.74 10.64 -2.77
C GLY A 18 -19.69 9.94 -1.90
N GLY A 19 -20.07 9.60 -0.67
CA GLY A 19 -19.19 8.94 0.28
C GLY A 19 -18.52 7.72 -0.32
N ALA A 20 -17.18 7.70 -0.27
CA ALA A 20 -16.41 6.51 -0.58
C ALA A 20 -16.76 5.45 0.47
N SER A 21 -17.61 4.49 0.13
CA SER A 21 -17.83 3.30 0.95
C SER A 21 -16.56 2.45 0.89
N VAL A 22 -15.78 2.44 1.98
CA VAL A 22 -14.69 1.49 2.17
C VAL A 22 -15.33 0.12 2.41
N GLN A 23 -15.48 -0.65 1.34
CA GLN A 23 -15.97 -2.02 1.44
C GLN A 23 -14.81 -2.90 1.88
N ALA A 24 -14.84 -3.36 3.15
CA ALA A 24 -13.87 -4.30 3.65
C ALA A 24 -13.91 -5.57 2.77
N GLN A 25 -12.77 -5.91 2.18
CA GLN A 25 -12.66 -7.03 1.27
C GLN A 25 -12.79 -8.33 2.09
N PRO A 26 -13.72 -9.24 1.75
CA PRO A 26 -13.85 -10.50 2.47
C PRO A 26 -12.53 -11.27 2.37
N SER A 27 -11.95 -11.60 3.53
CA SER A 27 -10.70 -12.35 3.63
C SER A 27 -10.90 -13.77 3.10
N VAL A 28 -10.66 -13.98 1.82
CA VAL A 28 -10.50 -15.31 1.25
C VAL A 28 -9.16 -15.84 1.74
N ARG A 29 -9.16 -16.51 2.89
CA ARG A 29 -8.00 -17.23 3.41
C ARG A 29 -7.66 -18.34 2.42
N GLN A 30 -6.70 -18.10 1.52
CA GLN A 30 -6.17 -19.13 0.63
C GLN A 30 -5.43 -20.16 1.50
N PRO A 31 -5.97 -21.38 1.67
CA PRO A 31 -5.39 -22.38 2.57
C PRO A 31 -4.02 -22.88 2.08
N ASN A 32 -3.75 -22.72 0.78
CA ASN A 32 -2.57 -23.25 0.09
C ASN A 32 -1.77 -22.13 -0.57
N ALA A 33 -1.40 -21.09 0.17
CA ALA A 33 -0.34 -20.19 -0.30
C ALA A 33 0.97 -20.99 -0.36
N THR A 34 1.34 -21.46 -1.56
CA THR A 34 2.60 -22.16 -1.78
C THR A 34 3.71 -21.13 -1.85
N PHE A 35 4.46 -21.00 -0.76
CA PHE A 35 5.69 -20.20 -0.75
C PHE A 35 6.83 -21.03 -1.35
N PRO A 36 7.59 -20.48 -2.32
CA PRO A 36 8.80 -21.14 -2.77
C PRO A 36 9.72 -21.36 -1.57
N GLN A 37 10.13 -22.61 -1.36
CA GLN A 37 11.05 -22.95 -0.29
C GLN A 37 12.43 -22.40 -0.69
N VAL A 38 12.92 -21.41 0.07
CA VAL A 38 14.25 -20.86 -0.15
C VAL A 38 15.20 -21.52 0.84
N THR A 39 15.87 -22.58 0.39
CA THR A 39 16.93 -23.24 1.16
C THR A 39 18.28 -22.59 0.85
N ASN A 40 19.06 -22.29 1.89
CA ASN A 40 20.44 -21.80 1.82
C ASN A 40 20.63 -20.32 1.40
N LEU A 41 20.28 -19.41 2.33
CA LEU A 41 20.47 -17.96 2.20
C LEU A 41 21.73 -17.43 2.90
N GLN A 42 22.41 -18.26 3.69
CA GLN A 42 23.57 -17.81 4.47
C GLN A 42 24.78 -17.63 3.53
N GLY A 43 25.48 -16.50 3.66
CA GLY A 43 26.62 -16.15 2.82
C GLY A 43 26.26 -15.61 1.42
N GLN A 44 24.98 -15.65 1.04
CA GLN A 44 24.50 -15.05 -0.20
C GLN A 44 24.36 -13.53 -0.06
N GLU A 45 24.56 -12.81 -1.16
CA GLU A 45 24.31 -11.37 -1.18
C GLU A 45 22.81 -11.10 -1.01
N LEU A 46 22.47 -10.09 -0.20
CA LEU A 46 21.11 -9.61 -0.07
C LEU A 46 20.63 -9.06 -1.43
N PRO A 47 19.52 -9.55 -2.00
CA PRO A 47 19.00 -9.03 -3.26
C PRO A 47 18.72 -7.53 -3.18
N GLU A 48 19.00 -6.83 -4.28
CA GLU A 48 18.60 -5.44 -4.41
C GLU A 48 17.10 -5.37 -4.70
N VAL A 49 16.34 -4.81 -3.76
CA VAL A 49 14.89 -4.67 -3.84
C VAL A 49 14.52 -3.21 -3.58
N SER A 50 13.65 -2.66 -4.41
CA SER A 50 13.06 -1.34 -4.24
C SER A 50 11.64 -1.45 -3.74
N VAL A 51 11.34 -0.77 -2.63
CA VAL A 51 10.04 -0.72 -1.96
C VAL A 51 9.67 0.73 -1.62
N PHE A 52 8.44 0.94 -1.18
CA PHE A 52 7.99 2.22 -0.63
C PHE A 52 7.78 2.09 0.87
N THR A 53 8.15 3.13 1.62
CA THR A 53 7.84 3.23 3.05
C THR A 53 6.35 3.52 3.27
N ALA A 54 5.91 3.47 4.52
CA ALA A 54 4.53 3.83 4.88
C ALA A 54 4.16 5.27 4.46
N GLU A 55 5.13 6.17 4.41
CA GLU A 55 4.96 7.56 3.94
C GLU A 55 5.07 7.70 2.41
N GLY A 56 5.17 6.59 1.67
CA GLY A 56 5.30 6.59 0.22
C GLY A 56 6.70 6.95 -0.30
N LYS A 57 7.73 6.95 0.56
CA LYS A 57 9.10 7.30 0.13
C LYS A 57 9.80 6.08 -0.48
N PRO A 58 10.55 6.24 -1.58
CA PRO A 58 11.30 5.13 -2.17
C PRO A 58 12.46 4.70 -1.25
N PHE A 59 12.58 3.39 -1.05
CA PHE A 59 13.63 2.74 -0.29
C PHE A 59 14.23 1.59 -1.08
N SER A 60 15.56 1.50 -1.14
CA SER A 60 16.27 0.38 -1.76
C SER A 60 17.12 -0.31 -0.70
N THR A 61 17.13 -1.65 -0.72
CA THR A 61 18.00 -2.46 0.15
C THR A 61 19.49 -2.21 -0.10
N ALA A 62 19.88 -1.63 -1.25
CA ALA A 62 21.25 -1.20 -1.50
C ALA A 62 21.76 -0.20 -0.44
N LYS A 63 20.85 0.59 0.17
CA LYS A 63 21.17 1.53 1.26
C LYS A 63 21.57 0.83 2.57
N LEU A 64 21.36 -0.48 2.68
CA LEU A 64 21.70 -1.29 3.85
C LEU A 64 23.13 -1.86 3.81
N ARG A 65 23.81 -1.76 2.65
CA ARG A 65 25.18 -2.25 2.48
C ARG A 65 26.15 -1.62 3.49
N GLY A 66 27.11 -2.40 3.96
CA GLY A 66 28.11 -1.96 4.94
C GLY A 66 27.58 -1.86 6.39
N ARG A 67 26.33 -2.24 6.66
CA ARG A 67 25.74 -2.24 7.99
C ARG A 67 25.15 -3.61 8.32
N TYR A 68 25.35 -4.08 9.55
CA TYR A 68 24.56 -5.17 10.09
C TYR A 68 23.11 -4.71 10.24
N THR A 69 22.21 -5.33 9.49
CA THR A 69 20.80 -4.96 9.43
C THR A 69 19.93 -6.19 9.64
N VAL A 70 18.91 -6.08 10.49
CA VAL A 70 17.88 -7.11 10.67
C VAL A 70 16.66 -6.73 9.85
N LEU A 71 16.23 -7.62 8.95
CA LEU A 71 15.01 -7.47 8.15
C LEU A 71 13.92 -8.37 8.71
N VAL A 72 12.79 -7.78 9.11
CA VAL A 72 11.62 -8.50 9.60
C VAL A 72 10.52 -8.38 8.55
N PHE A 73 10.05 -9.52 8.05
CA PHE A 73 8.92 -9.58 7.13
C PHE A 73 7.68 -10.01 7.91
N GLY A 74 6.62 -9.21 7.80
CA GLY A 74 5.33 -9.49 8.39
C GLY A 74 4.24 -8.73 7.63
N CYS A 75 3.00 -9.15 7.79
CA CYS A 75 1.85 -8.43 7.27
C CYS A 75 1.31 -7.47 8.34
N LEU A 76 0.95 -6.25 7.93
CA LEU A 76 0.31 -5.22 8.76
C LEU A 76 -1.21 -5.47 8.91
N THR A 77 -1.62 -6.73 8.86
CA THR A 77 -3.03 -7.17 8.90
C THR A 77 -3.46 -7.52 10.30
#